data_AF-A0AAV3RP53-F1
#
_entry.id   AF-A0AAV3RP53-F1
#
_cell.length_a   1.000
_cell.length_b   1.000
_cell.length_c   1.000
_cell.angle_alpha   90.00
_cell.angle_beta   90.00
_cell.angle_gamma   90.00
#
_symmetry.space_group_name_H-M   'P 1'
#
loop_
_entity.id
_entity.type
_entity.pdbx_description
1 polymer ?
#
loop_
_entity_poly.entity_id
_entity_poly.type
_entity_poly.pdbx_seq_one_letter_code
_entity_poly.pdbx_strand_id
1 'polypeptide(L)'
;MVSFLDSEDVAVVTDMTLDEEVFNQSVLLLKYLGLKQFPSFFKLWLMHGQLEERSDNLEQAKETYESGLKHYPALHFIPLRLSLANLDKKICGLNRARTILTMSRKKNPQNLKLWLASVRTELQHDYKTEAGVMISKALPECPKRGILWALPIEMAPHPQQKIQEFRSYQKRCISAEPKDGEKWQSISDLAIESILKKVAVL
;
A
#
# COMPACT_ATOMS: atom_id res chain seq x y z
N MET A 1 47.70 21.01 -5.15
CA MET A 1 46.96 19.79 -4.75
C MET A 1 45.47 20.03 -4.97
N VAL A 2 45.07 20.16 -6.24
CA VAL A 2 43.67 20.19 -6.66
C VAL A 2 43.63 19.24 -7.85
N SER A 3 43.24 18.00 -7.61
CA SER A 3 43.03 17.01 -8.67
C SER A 3 41.88 17.49 -9.55
N PHE A 4 42.19 17.66 -10.83
CA PHE A 4 41.27 17.90 -11.93
C PHE A 4 40.14 16.86 -11.87
N LEU A 5 38.89 17.32 -11.83
CA LEU A 5 37.74 16.47 -12.16
C LEU A 5 37.72 16.30 -13.68
N ASP A 6 37.57 15.08 -14.17
CA ASP A 6 37.57 14.78 -15.59
C ASP A 6 36.33 15.39 -16.29
N SER A 7 36.47 15.75 -17.56
CA SER A 7 35.40 16.43 -18.34
C SER A 7 34.11 15.61 -18.47
N GLU A 8 34.19 14.28 -18.31
CA GLU A 8 33.02 13.39 -18.27
C GLU A 8 32.24 13.51 -16.96
N ASP A 9 32.93 13.72 -15.82
CA ASP A 9 32.29 13.92 -14.52
C ASP A 9 31.49 15.23 -14.48
N VAL A 10 31.99 16.29 -15.15
CA VAL A 10 31.28 17.57 -15.24
C VAL A 10 30.01 17.46 -16.09
N ALA A 11 30.05 16.71 -17.20
CA ALA A 11 28.89 16.50 -18.07
C ALA A 11 27.78 15.68 -17.38
N VAL A 12 28.16 14.61 -16.65
CA VAL A 12 27.22 13.81 -15.84
C VAL A 12 26.62 14.65 -14.71
N VAL A 13 27.41 15.51 -14.06
CA VAL A 13 26.91 16.44 -13.04
C VAL A 13 25.95 17.48 -13.64
N THR A 14 26.22 18.01 -14.83
CA THR A 14 25.32 18.98 -15.48
C THR A 14 24.00 18.35 -15.96
N ASP A 15 24.03 17.12 -16.49
CA ASP A 15 22.81 16.39 -16.86
C ASP A 15 21.96 16.05 -15.61
N MET A 16 22.61 15.66 -14.50
CA MET A 16 21.91 15.45 -13.22
C MET A 16 21.25 16.73 -12.69
N THR A 17 21.89 17.89 -12.85
CA THR A 17 21.30 19.17 -12.41
C THR A 17 20.13 19.65 -13.30
N LEU A 18 20.19 19.36 -14.60
CA LEU A 18 19.10 19.66 -15.54
C LEU A 18 17.86 18.82 -15.25
N ASP A 19 18.04 17.54 -14.95
CA ASP A 19 16.94 16.64 -14.57
C ASP A 19 16.27 17.07 -13.26
N GLU A 20 17.05 17.53 -12.27
CA GLU A 20 16.54 18.04 -10.99
C GLU A 20 15.78 19.37 -11.15
N GLU A 21 16.22 20.25 -12.04
CA GLU A 21 15.57 21.53 -12.32
C GLU A 21 14.23 21.34 -13.07
N VAL A 22 14.21 20.46 -14.08
CA VAL A 22 12.99 20.04 -14.78
C VAL A 22 12.01 19.37 -13.82
N PHE A 23 12.52 18.56 -12.89
CA PHE A 23 11.72 17.92 -11.86
C PHE A 23 11.06 18.96 -10.93
N ASN A 24 11.84 19.92 -10.42
CA ASN A 24 11.34 20.99 -9.55
C ASN A 24 10.31 21.88 -10.26
N GLN A 25 10.51 22.17 -11.56
CA GLN A 25 9.52 22.87 -12.37
C GLN A 25 8.23 22.05 -12.52
N SER A 26 8.32 20.73 -12.71
CA SER A 26 7.14 19.87 -12.82
C SER A 26 6.27 19.91 -11.55
N VAL A 27 6.90 19.92 -10.37
CA VAL A 27 6.21 20.04 -9.06
C VAL A 27 5.48 21.38 -8.97
N LEU A 28 6.17 22.48 -9.30
CA LEU A 28 5.61 23.82 -9.28
C LEU A 28 4.45 23.97 -10.26
N LEU A 29 4.58 23.47 -11.49
CA LEU A 29 3.52 23.50 -12.50
C LEU A 29 2.29 22.73 -12.01
N LEU A 30 2.49 21.57 -11.41
CA LEU A 30 1.38 20.75 -10.91
C LEU A 30 0.66 21.45 -9.75
N LYS A 31 1.41 22.09 -8.84
CA LYS A 31 0.87 22.89 -7.72
C LYS A 31 0.10 24.12 -8.19
N TYR A 32 0.71 24.93 -9.05
CA TYR A 32 0.19 26.26 -9.39
C TYR A 32 -0.74 26.26 -10.61
N LEU A 33 -0.52 25.39 -11.60
CA LEU A 33 -1.41 25.28 -12.75
C LEU A 33 -2.45 24.18 -12.53
N GLY A 34 -2.01 22.97 -12.16
CA GLY A 34 -2.89 21.81 -12.04
C GLY A 34 -3.91 21.96 -10.92
N LEU A 35 -3.46 22.16 -9.67
CA LEU A 35 -4.35 22.19 -8.51
C LEU A 35 -5.21 23.47 -8.45
N LYS A 36 -4.74 24.61 -8.99
CA LYS A 36 -5.56 25.82 -9.07
C LYS A 36 -6.69 25.69 -10.10
N GLN A 37 -6.40 25.09 -11.26
CA GLN A 37 -7.41 24.93 -12.32
C GLN A 37 -8.37 23.78 -12.04
N PHE A 38 -7.87 22.67 -11.46
CA PHE A 38 -8.67 21.48 -11.18
C PHE A 38 -8.53 20.99 -9.73
N PRO A 39 -9.03 21.76 -8.73
CA PRO A 39 -8.96 21.34 -7.33
C PRO A 39 -9.64 20.00 -7.04
N SER A 40 -10.66 19.66 -7.84
CA SER A 40 -11.49 18.46 -7.68
C SER A 40 -10.83 17.17 -8.18
N PHE A 41 -9.72 17.23 -8.92
CA PHE A 41 -9.11 16.05 -9.54
C PHE A 41 -8.06 15.40 -8.63
N PHE A 42 -8.44 14.29 -7.99
CA PHE A 42 -7.64 13.62 -6.97
C PHE A 42 -6.26 13.10 -7.46
N LYS A 43 -6.15 12.75 -8.75
CA LYS A 43 -4.93 12.14 -9.28
C LYS A 43 -3.77 13.14 -9.27
N LEU A 44 -4.07 14.43 -9.45
CA LEU A 44 -3.08 15.50 -9.34
C LEU A 44 -2.56 15.62 -7.92
N TRP A 45 -3.44 15.60 -6.91
CA TRP A 45 -3.01 15.60 -5.50
C TRP A 45 -2.12 14.41 -5.15
N LEU A 46 -2.44 13.22 -5.66
CA LEU A 46 -1.60 12.03 -5.48
C LEU A 46 -0.24 12.18 -6.18
N MET A 47 -0.23 12.64 -7.43
CA MET A 47 1.00 12.87 -8.18
C MET A 47 1.87 13.93 -7.49
N HIS A 48 1.29 15.04 -7.05
CA HIS A 48 1.98 16.10 -6.32
C HIS A 48 2.70 15.54 -5.09
N GLY A 49 1.97 14.86 -4.19
CA GLY A 49 2.58 14.33 -2.98
C GLY A 49 3.61 13.22 -3.24
N GLN A 50 3.44 12.44 -4.31
CA GLN A 50 4.44 11.45 -4.73
C GLN A 50 5.73 12.09 -5.27
N LEU A 51 5.62 13.24 -5.94
CA LEU A 51 6.79 14.00 -6.38
C LEU A 51 7.49 14.65 -5.19
N GLU A 52 6.74 15.24 -4.25
CA GLU A 52 7.29 15.79 -3.01
C GLU A 52 7.97 14.72 -2.14
N GLU A 53 7.43 13.50 -2.12
CA GLU A 53 8.09 12.34 -1.48
C GLU A 53 9.43 11.97 -2.14
N ARG A 54 9.59 12.23 -3.44
CA ARG A 54 10.86 12.00 -4.15
C ARG A 54 11.86 13.13 -3.90
N SER A 55 11.37 14.36 -3.70
CA SER A 55 12.17 15.52 -3.27
C SER A 55 12.59 15.45 -1.79
N ASP A 56 12.24 14.39 -1.06
CA ASP A 56 12.42 14.26 0.39
C ASP A 56 11.70 15.35 1.23
N ASN A 57 10.76 16.07 0.63
CA ASN A 57 9.93 17.09 1.28
C ASN A 57 8.72 16.45 1.97
N LEU A 58 9.00 15.61 2.97
CA LEU A 58 7.98 14.78 3.63
C LEU A 58 6.85 15.57 4.29
N GLU A 59 7.16 16.75 4.84
CA GLU A 59 6.16 17.65 5.45
C GLU A 59 5.22 18.26 4.41
N GLN A 60 5.76 18.71 3.27
CA GLN A 60 4.94 19.27 2.17
C GLN A 60 4.10 18.20 1.50
N ALA A 61 4.64 16.99 1.34
CA ALA A 61 3.89 15.83 0.86
C ALA A 61 2.69 15.52 1.77
N LYS A 62 2.88 15.58 3.10
CA LYS A 62 1.80 15.42 4.07
C LYS A 62 0.71 16.47 3.90
N GLU A 63 1.09 17.75 3.86
CA GLU A 63 0.15 18.85 3.72
C GLU A 63 -0.63 18.75 2.41
N THR A 64 0.03 18.35 1.32
CA THR A 64 -0.59 18.09 0.02
C THR A 64 -1.67 17.02 0.14
N TYR A 65 -1.34 15.88 0.76
CA TYR A 65 -2.30 14.78 0.92
C TYR A 65 -3.47 15.15 1.84
N GLU A 66 -3.22 15.86 2.93
CA GLU A 66 -4.27 16.36 3.84
C GLU A 66 -5.17 17.39 3.15
N SER A 67 -4.59 18.28 2.34
CA SER A 67 -5.34 19.26 1.54
C SER A 67 -6.22 18.56 0.50
N GLY A 68 -5.71 17.54 -0.18
CA GLY A 68 -6.50 16.69 -1.08
C GLY A 68 -7.69 16.03 -0.39
N LEU A 69 -7.56 15.65 0.90
CA LEU A 69 -8.65 15.08 1.69
C LEU A 69 -9.70 16.12 2.14
N LYS A 70 -9.31 17.39 2.31
CA LYS A 70 -10.26 18.50 2.61
C LYS A 70 -11.14 18.82 1.42
N HIS A 71 -10.56 18.87 0.22
CA HIS A 71 -11.29 19.15 -1.01
C HIS A 71 -12.20 18.00 -1.45
N TYR A 72 -11.89 16.76 -1.05
CA TYR A 72 -12.72 15.59 -1.35
C TYR A 72 -13.15 14.84 -0.06
N PRO A 73 -14.29 15.20 0.55
CA PRO A 73 -14.80 14.52 1.73
C PRO A 73 -15.29 13.07 1.50
N ALA A 74 -15.42 12.62 0.25
CA ALA A 74 -16.17 11.41 -0.03
C ALA A 74 -15.33 10.13 0.04
N LEU A 75 -15.84 9.16 0.80
CA LEU A 75 -15.74 7.69 0.79
C LEU A 75 -14.82 6.93 -0.21
N HIS A 76 -14.40 7.48 -1.34
CA HIS A 76 -13.87 6.73 -2.48
C HIS A 76 -12.34 6.71 -2.65
N PHE A 77 -11.57 7.59 -1.99
CA PHE A 77 -10.15 7.70 -2.33
C PHE A 77 -9.21 6.92 -1.41
N ILE A 78 -9.05 5.65 -1.76
CA ILE A 78 -8.21 4.68 -1.06
C ILE A 78 -6.70 4.90 -1.32
N PRO A 79 -6.24 5.12 -2.57
CA PRO A 79 -4.81 5.28 -2.84
C PRO A 79 -4.13 6.40 -2.04
N LEU A 80 -4.80 7.55 -1.85
CA LEU A 80 -4.24 8.66 -1.09
C LEU A 80 -4.19 8.44 0.41
N ARG A 81 -5.20 7.77 0.98
CA ARG A 81 -5.14 7.39 2.39
C ARG A 81 -4.05 6.36 2.64
N LEU A 82 -3.79 5.49 1.66
CA LEU A 82 -2.67 4.55 1.70
C LEU A 82 -1.32 5.26 1.58
N SER A 83 -1.16 6.21 0.64
CA SER A 83 0.08 7.00 0.53
C SER A 83 0.32 7.82 1.79
N LEU A 84 -0.71 8.48 2.32
CA LEU A 84 -0.62 9.22 3.58
C LEU A 84 -0.24 8.31 4.75
N ALA A 85 -0.83 7.12 4.88
CA ALA A 85 -0.46 6.17 5.94
C ALA A 85 0.99 5.67 5.80
N ASN A 86 1.46 5.44 4.57
CA ASN A 86 2.85 5.07 4.31
C ASN A 86 3.83 6.20 4.63
N LEU A 87 3.45 7.44 4.31
CA LEU A 87 4.22 8.63 4.62
C LEU A 87 4.27 8.89 6.13
N ASP A 88 3.13 8.83 6.83
CA ASP A 88 3.09 9.00 8.29
C ASP A 88 3.87 7.91 9.03
N LYS A 89 3.96 6.70 8.46
CA LYS A 89 4.82 5.63 8.96
C LYS A 89 6.30 6.03 8.91
N LYS A 90 6.75 6.73 7.85
CA LYS A 90 8.12 7.21 7.71
C LYS A 90 8.42 8.36 8.69
N ILE A 91 7.49 9.30 8.87
CA ILE A 91 7.72 10.54 9.64
C ILE A 91 7.46 10.34 11.15
N CYS A 92 6.30 9.81 11.51
CA CYS A 92 5.78 9.83 12.89
C CYS A 92 5.68 8.44 13.53
N GLY A 93 6.12 7.39 12.81
CA GLY A 93 6.06 6.01 13.26
C GLY A 93 4.68 5.35 13.12
N LEU A 94 4.60 4.10 13.58
CA LEU A 94 3.48 3.18 13.32
C LEU A 94 2.13 3.66 13.87
N ASN A 95 2.11 4.39 15.00
CA ASN A 95 0.88 4.77 15.69
C ASN A 95 -0.01 5.70 14.86
N ARG A 96 0.57 6.71 14.19
CA ARG A 96 -0.24 7.58 13.30
C ARG A 96 -0.78 6.80 12.10
N ALA A 97 0.04 5.95 11.49
CA ALA A 97 -0.39 5.09 10.38
C ALA A 97 -1.59 4.21 10.79
N ARG A 98 -1.57 3.61 12.00
CA ARG A 98 -2.70 2.84 12.56
C ARG A 98 -3.98 3.68 12.68
N THR A 99 -3.88 4.93 13.13
CA THR A 99 -5.06 5.81 13.24
C THR A 99 -5.67 6.09 11.87
N ILE A 100 -4.85 6.44 10.88
CA ILE A 100 -5.30 6.72 9.50
C ILE A 100 -5.95 5.48 8.88
N LEU A 101 -5.32 4.32 8.99
CA LEU A 101 -5.85 3.06 8.46
C LEU A 101 -7.13 2.65 9.18
N THR A 102 -7.24 2.88 10.48
CA THR A 102 -8.45 2.59 11.25
C THR A 102 -9.61 3.50 10.86
N MET A 103 -9.36 4.81 10.71
CA MET A 103 -10.36 5.76 10.20
C MET A 103 -10.77 5.40 8.76
N SER A 104 -9.82 4.96 7.93
CA SER A 104 -10.08 4.56 6.55
C SER A 104 -10.98 3.34 6.46
N ARG A 105 -10.74 2.32 7.30
CA ARG A 105 -11.57 1.10 7.37
C ARG A 105 -12.97 1.37 7.87
N LYS A 106 -13.14 2.22 8.90
CA LYS A 106 -14.47 2.64 9.37
C LYS A 106 -15.29 3.28 8.26
N LYS A 107 -14.64 4.04 7.37
CA LYS A 107 -15.30 4.68 6.22
C LYS A 107 -15.54 3.71 5.05
N ASN A 108 -14.72 2.68 4.88
CA ASN A 108 -14.85 1.70 3.79
C ASN A 108 -14.39 0.30 4.25
N PRO A 109 -15.29 -0.47 4.90
CA PRO A 109 -14.94 -1.76 5.47
C PRO A 109 -14.79 -2.87 4.42
N GLN A 110 -15.46 -2.77 3.28
CA GLN A 110 -15.44 -3.80 2.21
C GLN A 110 -14.20 -3.74 1.31
N ASN A 111 -13.28 -2.82 1.56
CA ASN A 111 -12.11 -2.66 0.71
C ASN A 111 -10.89 -3.40 1.27
N LEU A 112 -10.52 -4.46 0.56
CA LEU A 112 -9.34 -5.28 0.83
C LEU A 112 -8.04 -4.50 0.89
N LYS A 113 -7.82 -3.49 0.04
CA LYS A 113 -6.51 -2.81 -0.01
C LYS A 113 -6.16 -2.14 1.33
N LEU A 114 -7.18 -1.65 2.06
CA LEU A 114 -7.00 -1.05 3.39
C LEU A 114 -6.66 -2.12 4.43
N TRP A 115 -7.34 -3.26 4.40
CA TRP A 115 -7.04 -4.39 5.28
C TRP A 115 -5.65 -4.96 5.04
N LEU A 116 -5.27 -5.18 3.78
CA LEU A 116 -3.94 -5.64 3.40
C LEU A 116 -2.85 -4.69 3.85
N ALA A 117 -3.02 -3.38 3.61
CA ALA A 117 -2.06 -2.39 4.06
C ALA A 117 -1.89 -2.44 5.59
N SER A 118 -3.00 -2.57 6.32
CA SER A 118 -3.00 -2.69 7.78
C SER A 118 -2.29 -3.95 8.28
N VAL A 119 -2.56 -5.12 7.68
CA VAL A 119 -1.89 -6.37 8.03
C VAL A 119 -0.39 -6.30 7.72
N ARG A 120 -0.03 -5.79 6.54
CA ARG A 120 1.37 -5.62 6.12
C ARG A 120 2.13 -4.67 7.04
N THR A 121 1.52 -3.58 7.49
CA THR A 121 2.18 -2.66 8.43
C THR A 121 2.48 -3.32 9.76
N GLU A 122 1.59 -4.17 10.27
CA GLU A 122 1.83 -4.91 11.53
C GLU A 122 2.91 -6.00 11.35
N LEU A 123 2.88 -6.72 10.23
CA LEU A 123 3.88 -7.74 9.91
C LEU A 123 5.29 -7.15 9.74
N GLN A 124 5.42 -5.96 9.17
CA GLN A 124 6.71 -5.26 9.04
C GLN A 124 7.36 -4.90 10.38
N HIS A 125 6.58 -4.87 11.46
CA HIS A 125 7.06 -4.58 12.82
C HIS A 125 7.01 -5.82 13.72
N ASP A 126 6.92 -7.01 13.14
CA ASP A 126 6.83 -8.31 13.83
C ASP A 126 5.62 -8.49 14.78
N TYR A 127 4.58 -7.66 14.66
CA TYR A 127 3.34 -7.80 15.42
C TYR A 127 2.39 -8.84 14.82
N LYS A 128 2.80 -10.11 14.83
CA LYS A 128 2.06 -11.23 14.21
C LYS A 128 0.70 -11.47 14.88
N THR A 129 0.57 -11.26 16.18
CA THR A 129 -0.70 -11.41 16.92
C THR A 129 -1.74 -10.40 16.45
N GLU A 130 -1.37 -9.12 16.38
CA GLU A 130 -2.23 -8.04 15.91
C GLU A 130 -2.60 -8.23 14.43
N ALA A 131 -1.64 -8.63 13.60
CA ALA A 131 -1.88 -8.98 12.20
C ALA A 131 -2.94 -10.10 12.07
N GLY A 132 -2.88 -11.14 12.91
CA GLY A 132 -3.87 -12.21 12.96
C GLY A 132 -5.28 -11.69 13.32
N VAL A 133 -5.39 -10.86 14.35
CA VAL A 133 -6.66 -10.22 14.75
C VAL A 133 -7.25 -9.38 13.61
N MET A 134 -6.39 -8.66 12.88
CA MET A 134 -6.80 -7.84 11.74
C MET A 134 -7.34 -8.68 10.58
N ILE A 135 -6.71 -9.83 10.30
CA ILE A 135 -7.20 -10.76 9.28
C ILE A 135 -8.55 -11.34 9.70
N SER A 136 -8.70 -11.80 10.94
CA SER A 136 -9.99 -12.34 11.43
C SER A 136 -11.13 -11.34 11.32
N LYS A 137 -10.86 -10.04 11.52
CA LYS A 137 -11.84 -8.95 11.32
C LYS A 137 -12.11 -8.66 9.84
N ALA A 138 -11.12 -8.82 8.98
CA ALA A 138 -11.26 -8.55 7.55
C ALA A 138 -12.05 -9.65 6.81
N LEU A 139 -11.97 -10.90 7.26
CA LEU A 139 -12.62 -12.05 6.64
C LEU A 139 -14.15 -11.91 6.48
N PRO A 140 -14.92 -11.52 7.52
CA PRO A 140 -16.37 -11.31 7.38
C PRO A 140 -16.72 -10.11 6.49
N GLU A 141 -15.87 -9.08 6.46
CA GLU A 141 -16.09 -7.86 5.66
C GLU A 141 -15.77 -8.07 4.16
N CYS A 142 -14.84 -8.99 3.86
CA CYS A 142 -14.33 -9.25 2.51
C CYS A 142 -14.28 -10.76 2.19
N PRO A 143 -15.41 -11.50 2.25
CA PRO A 143 -15.37 -12.97 2.14
C PRO A 143 -14.93 -13.45 0.75
N LYS A 144 -15.18 -12.64 -0.29
CA LYS A 144 -14.98 -12.99 -1.71
C LYS A 144 -13.54 -12.91 -2.21
N ARG A 145 -12.58 -12.48 -1.37
CA ARG A 145 -11.23 -12.15 -1.83
C ARG A 145 -10.20 -13.15 -1.32
N GLY A 146 -9.75 -14.04 -2.22
CA GLY A 146 -8.82 -15.14 -1.92
C GLY A 146 -7.50 -14.74 -1.23
N ILE A 147 -6.97 -13.56 -1.58
CA ILE A 147 -5.70 -13.04 -1.02
C ILE A 147 -5.74 -12.95 0.50
N LEU A 148 -6.89 -12.59 1.07
CA LEU A 148 -7.03 -12.42 2.52
C LEU A 148 -6.98 -13.77 3.26
N TRP A 149 -7.46 -14.84 2.61
CA TRP A 149 -7.45 -16.19 3.14
C TRP A 149 -6.06 -16.84 3.08
N ALA A 150 -5.18 -16.38 2.19
CA ALA A 150 -3.81 -16.88 2.08
C ALA A 150 -2.89 -16.40 3.22
N LEU A 151 -3.14 -15.19 3.76
CA LEU A 151 -2.27 -14.57 4.77
C LEU A 151 -2.13 -15.36 6.08
N PRO A 152 -3.22 -15.90 6.70
CA PRO A 152 -3.09 -16.73 7.90
C PRO A 152 -2.24 -17.98 7.68
N ILE A 153 -2.39 -18.62 6.51
CA ILE A 153 -1.64 -19.84 6.16
C ILE A 153 -0.14 -19.53 6.06
N GLU A 154 0.22 -18.36 5.54
CA GLU A 154 1.60 -17.91 5.50
C GLU A 154 2.15 -17.67 6.91
N MET A 155 1.36 -17.01 7.76
CA MET A 155 1.73 -16.61 9.12
C MET A 155 1.82 -17.78 10.13
N ALA A 156 1.15 -18.90 9.88
CA ALA A 156 1.14 -20.01 10.83
C ALA A 156 2.55 -20.60 11.05
N PRO A 157 2.96 -20.87 12.30
CA PRO A 157 4.34 -21.25 12.62
C PRO A 157 4.68 -22.70 12.25
N HIS A 158 3.70 -23.62 12.27
CA HIS A 158 3.94 -25.05 12.06
C HIS A 158 3.21 -25.60 10.81
N PRO A 159 3.82 -26.51 10.04
CA PRO A 159 3.21 -27.11 8.85
C PRO A 159 1.87 -27.81 9.13
N GLN A 160 1.74 -28.46 10.28
CA GLN A 160 0.49 -29.13 10.67
C GLN A 160 -0.64 -28.13 10.97
N GLN A 161 -0.31 -27.00 11.58
CA GLN A 161 -1.27 -25.90 11.81
C GLN A 161 -1.66 -25.23 10.48
N LYS A 162 -0.71 -25.05 9.55
CA LYS A 162 -0.98 -24.58 8.19
C LYS A 162 -1.99 -25.45 7.47
N ILE A 163 -1.86 -26.77 7.56
CA ILE A 163 -2.77 -27.74 6.91
C ILE A 163 -4.17 -27.67 7.52
N GLN A 164 -4.28 -27.59 8.86
CA GLN A 164 -5.57 -27.52 9.54
C GLN A 164 -6.29 -26.20 9.26
N GLU A 165 -5.56 -25.09 9.32
CA GLU A 165 -6.08 -23.77 8.98
C GLU A 165 -6.50 -23.71 7.51
N PHE A 166 -5.64 -24.13 6.58
CA PHE A 166 -5.94 -24.23 5.15
C PHE A 166 -7.24 -25.01 4.91
N ARG A 167 -7.41 -26.19 5.52
CA ARG A 167 -8.64 -27.00 5.39
C ARG A 167 -9.87 -26.30 5.96
N SER A 168 -9.73 -25.63 7.11
CA SER A 168 -10.84 -24.89 7.72
C SER A 168 -11.27 -23.69 6.86
N TYR A 169 -10.30 -23.02 6.24
CA TYR A 169 -10.51 -21.86 5.39
C TYR A 169 -11.01 -22.27 4.01
N GLN A 170 -10.52 -23.36 3.43
CA GLN A 170 -11.01 -23.93 2.17
C GLN A 170 -12.52 -24.22 2.25
N LYS A 171 -12.99 -24.86 3.34
CA LYS A 171 -14.43 -25.10 3.56
C LYS A 171 -15.25 -23.81 3.61
N ARG A 172 -14.73 -22.77 4.28
CA ARG A 172 -15.38 -21.46 4.38
C ARG A 172 -15.37 -20.68 3.06
N CYS A 173 -14.27 -20.75 2.30
CA CYS A 173 -14.14 -20.14 0.98
C CYS A 173 -15.13 -20.74 -0.03
N ILE A 174 -15.27 -22.06 -0.06
CA ILE A 174 -16.21 -22.75 -0.95
C ILE A 174 -17.65 -22.29 -0.64
N SER A 175 -18.00 -22.10 0.63
CA SER A 175 -19.32 -21.60 1.02
C SER A 175 -19.57 -20.11 0.71
N ALA A 176 -18.51 -19.34 0.46
CA ALA A 176 -18.58 -17.89 0.27
C ALA A 176 -18.60 -17.43 -1.21
N GLU A 177 -18.51 -18.38 -2.16
CA GLU A 177 -18.50 -18.17 -3.61
C GLU A 177 -17.70 -16.94 -4.09
N PRO A 178 -16.36 -17.03 -4.17
CA PRO A 178 -15.54 -15.97 -4.74
C PRO A 178 -15.75 -15.90 -6.26
N LYS A 179 -16.14 -14.72 -6.79
CA LYS A 179 -16.29 -14.48 -8.24
C LYS A 179 -14.97 -14.56 -9.01
N ASP A 180 -13.82 -14.42 -8.34
CA ASP A 180 -12.48 -14.63 -8.92
C ASP A 180 -12.11 -16.14 -8.94
N GLY A 181 -13.09 -16.99 -9.27
CA GLY A 181 -13.10 -18.43 -8.98
C GLY A 181 -12.29 -19.33 -9.91
N GLU A 182 -11.85 -18.86 -11.07
CA GLU A 182 -11.20 -19.75 -12.04
C GLU A 182 -9.74 -20.11 -11.68
N LYS A 183 -9.08 -19.34 -10.81
CA LYS A 183 -7.69 -19.64 -10.41
C LYS A 183 -7.58 -20.40 -9.10
N TRP A 184 -8.49 -20.18 -8.15
CA TRP A 184 -8.35 -20.74 -6.80
C TRP A 184 -8.85 -22.17 -6.66
N GLN A 185 -9.88 -22.60 -7.39
CA GLN A 185 -10.32 -24.00 -7.36
C GLN A 185 -9.19 -24.93 -7.85
N SER A 186 -8.58 -24.61 -8.99
CA SER A 186 -7.44 -25.37 -9.53
C SER A 186 -6.18 -25.30 -8.67
N ILE A 187 -5.95 -24.20 -7.93
CA ILE A 187 -4.86 -24.11 -6.95
C ILE A 187 -5.19 -24.90 -5.68
N SER A 188 -6.46 -24.98 -5.27
CA SER A 188 -6.88 -25.69 -4.06
C SER A 188 -6.78 -27.21 -4.16
N ASP A 189 -6.80 -27.75 -5.39
CA ASP A 189 -6.58 -29.17 -5.67
C ASP A 189 -5.09 -29.55 -5.70
N LEU A 190 -4.18 -28.57 -5.85
CA LEU A 190 -2.74 -28.81 -5.83
C LEU A 190 -2.26 -29.00 -4.39
N ALA A 191 -1.38 -29.98 -4.17
CA ALA A 191 -0.80 -30.27 -2.87
C ALA A 191 -0.24 -29.00 -2.20
N ILE A 192 -0.47 -28.86 -0.89
CA ILE A 192 -0.17 -27.67 -0.07
C ILE A 192 1.26 -27.14 -0.28
N GLU A 193 2.23 -28.02 -0.55
CA GLU A 193 3.62 -27.66 -0.89
C GLU A 193 3.76 -26.90 -2.22
N SER A 194 2.97 -27.24 -3.23
CA SER A 194 2.97 -26.58 -4.54
C SER A 194 2.32 -25.20 -4.46
N ILE A 195 1.30 -25.05 -3.61
CA ILE A 195 0.63 -23.76 -3.36
C ILE A 195 1.58 -22.79 -2.66
N LEU A 196 2.27 -23.22 -1.59
CA LEU A 196 3.22 -22.38 -0.87
C LEU A 196 4.38 -21.91 -1.77
N LYS A 197 4.85 -22.77 -2.70
CA LYS A 197 5.88 -22.39 -3.68
C LYS A 197 5.37 -21.42 -4.76
N LYS A 198 4.10 -21.48 -5.17
CA LYS A 198 3.54 -20.58 -6.19
C LYS A 198 3.12 -19.22 -5.63
N VAL A 199 2.64 -19.16 -4.39
CA VAL A 199 2.24 -17.91 -3.74
C VAL A 199 3.44 -17.04 -3.37
N ALA A 200 4.61 -17.64 -3.08
CA ALA A 200 5.83 -16.90 -2.78
C ALA A 200 6.48 -16.18 -3.99
N VAL A 201 6.00 -16.41 -5.22
CA VAL A 201 6.55 -15.87 -6.47
C VAL A 201 5.65 -14.76 -7.07
N LEU A 202 4.56 -14.39 -6.40
CA LEU A 202 3.63 -13.32 -6.80
C LEU A 202 3.59 -12.19 -5.77
#